data_AF-T0YTP1-F1
#
_entry.id   AF-T0YTP1-F1
#
_cell.length_a   1.000
_cell.length_b   1.000
_cell.length_c   1.000
_cell.angle_alpha   90.00
_cell.angle_beta   90.00
_cell.angle_gamma   90.00
#
_symmetry.space_group_name_H-M   'P 1'
#
loop_
_entity.id
_entity.type
_entity.pdbx_description
1 polymer ?
#
loop_
_entity_poly.entity_id
_entity_poly.type
_entity_poly.pdbx_seq_one_letter_code
_entity_poly.pdbx_strand_id
1 'polypeptide(L)'
;MHVHLVFVAKYRRRVFDGDAIQRLRAIFTNVCADFEARLIEMDGEDDHVHLLVEYPPKVAVSNLVNSLKGVSSRMLRKERPNIQKRYWRGVLWS
;
A
#
# COMPACT_ATOMS: atom_id res chain seq x y z
N MET A 1 -12.14 2.21 15.09
CA MET A 1 -10.87 1.74 15.70
C MET A 1 -9.72 2.24 14.85
N HIS A 2 -8.51 2.37 15.39
CA HIS A 2 -7.34 2.81 14.62
C HIS A 2 -6.29 1.70 14.56
N VAL A 3 -5.61 1.59 13.42
CA VAL A 3 -4.44 0.71 13.25
C VAL A 3 -3.36 1.46 12.48
N HIS A 4 -2.12 1.32 12.94
CA HIS A 4 -0.94 1.79 12.23
C HIS A 4 -0.30 0.60 11.49
N LEU A 5 -0.21 0.70 10.17
CA LEU A 5 0.32 -0.33 9.28
C LEU A 5 1.61 0.16 8.64
N VAL A 6 2.60 -0.71 8.55
CA VAL A 6 3.86 -0.43 7.86
C VAL A 6 4.07 -1.48 6.77
N PHE A 7 4.19 -1.05 5.52
CA PHE A 7 4.49 -1.94 4.40
C PHE A 7 5.88 -1.64 3.85
N VAL A 8 6.73 -2.66 3.88
CA VAL A 8 8.12 -2.57 3.42
C VAL A 8 8.23 -3.22 2.04
N ALA A 9 8.92 -2.55 1.13
CA ALA A 9 9.25 -3.07 -0.18
C ALA A 9 10.08 -4.34 -0.04
N LYS A 10 9.79 -5.35 -0.85
CA LYS A 10 10.52 -6.61 -0.84
C LYS A 10 11.99 -6.35 -1.17
N TYR A 11 12.88 -6.92 -0.36
CA TYR A 11 14.33 -6.67 -0.33
C TYR A 11 14.74 -5.23 -0.01
N ARG A 12 13.85 -4.42 0.60
CA ARG A 12 14.10 -3.00 0.93
C ARG A 12 14.67 -2.20 -0.25
N ARG A 13 14.16 -2.48 -1.45
CA ARG A 13 14.62 -1.76 -2.63
C ARG A 13 14.03 -0.36 -2.59
N ARG A 14 14.89 0.62 -2.80
CA ARG A 14 14.54 2.05 -2.94
C ARG A 14 13.79 2.27 -4.26
N VAL A 15 12.49 2.01 -4.25
CA VAL A 15 11.61 2.03 -5.43
C VAL A 15 10.46 3.02 -5.31
N PHE A 16 10.24 3.57 -4.11
CA PHE A 16 9.22 4.56 -3.87
C PHE A 16 9.83 5.95 -3.98
N ASP A 17 9.53 6.63 -5.08
CA ASP A 17 9.74 8.07 -5.22
C ASP A 17 8.42 8.80 -4.93
N GLY A 18 8.43 10.14 -4.99
CA GLY A 18 7.24 10.95 -4.72
C GLY A 18 6.03 10.60 -5.59
N ASP A 19 6.23 10.25 -6.87
CA ASP A 19 5.15 9.81 -7.77
C ASP A 19 4.57 8.45 -7.32
N ALA A 20 5.43 7.48 -6.98
CA ALA A 20 4.96 6.21 -6.42
C ALA A 20 4.17 6.40 -5.12
N ILE A 21 4.65 7.26 -4.22
CA ILE A 21 3.98 7.52 -2.94
C ILE A 21 2.60 8.17 -3.17
N GLN A 22 2.50 9.13 -4.09
CA GLN A 22 1.22 9.75 -4.43
C GLN A 22 0.23 8.76 -5.04
N ARG A 23 0.68 7.90 -5.96
CA ARG A 23 -0.16 6.83 -6.54
C ARG A 23 -0.60 5.83 -5.48
N LEU A 24 0.33 5.40 -4.62
CA LEU A 24 0.02 4.51 -3.51
C LEU A 24 -1.03 5.12 -2.57
N ARG A 25 -0.93 6.42 -2.27
CA ARG A 25 -1.95 7.13 -1.48
C ARG A 25 -3.33 7.02 -2.11
N ALA A 26 -3.44 7.31 -3.41
CA ALA A 26 -4.73 7.18 -4.12
C ALA A 26 -5.28 5.74 -4.08
N ILE A 27 -4.42 4.75 -4.31
CA ILE A 27 -4.81 3.33 -4.26
C ILE A 27 -5.26 2.93 -2.85
N PHE A 28 -4.51 3.27 -1.81
CA PHE A 28 -4.85 2.92 -0.43
C PHE A 28 -6.13 3.61 0.03
N THR A 29 -6.35 4.87 -0.33
CA THR A 29 -7.62 5.57 -0.05
C THR A 29 -8.81 4.82 -0.64
N ASN A 30 -8.71 4.38 -1.91
CA ASN A 30 -9.79 3.65 -2.56
C ASN A 30 -10.04 2.29 -1.88
N VAL A 31 -8.98 1.53 -1.59
CA VAL A 31 -9.13 0.24 -0.91
C VAL A 31 -9.68 0.39 0.51
N CYS A 32 -9.28 1.44 1.25
CA CYS A 32 -9.88 1.73 2.54
C CYS A 32 -11.39 2.00 2.40
N ALA A 33 -11.80 2.81 1.42
CA ALA A 33 -13.20 3.13 1.18
C ALA A 33 -14.05 1.87 0.87
N ASP A 34 -13.52 0.93 0.08
CA ASP A 34 -14.19 -0.35 -0.22
C ASP A 34 -14.47 -1.19 1.04
N PHE A 35 -13.72 -0.97 2.13
CA PHE A 35 -13.86 -1.66 3.40
C PHE A 35 -14.62 -0.83 4.46
N GLU A 36 -15.26 0.28 4.07
CA GLU A 36 -15.84 1.26 5.00
C GLU A 36 -14.80 1.80 6.01
N ALA A 37 -13.53 1.78 5.63
CA ALA A 37 -12.40 2.30 6.39
C ALA A 37 -11.95 3.65 5.81
N ARG A 38 -11.18 4.41 6.58
CA ARG A 38 -10.64 5.71 6.19
C ARG A 38 -9.13 5.73 6.38
N LEU A 39 -8.41 6.08 5.32
CA LEU A 39 -7.00 6.42 5.43
C LEU A 39 -6.91 7.81 6.09
N ILE A 40 -6.41 7.85 7.33
CA ILE A 40 -6.28 9.08 8.11
C ILE A 40 -4.98 9.78 7.75
N GLU A 41 -3.89 9.03 7.71
CA GLU A 41 -2.56 9.53 7.40
C GLU A 41 -1.79 8.49 6.62
N MET A 42 -0.88 8.96 5.78
CA MET A 42 0.08 8.11 5.10
C MET A 42 1.36 8.90 4.90
N ASP A 43 2.48 8.27 5.20
CA ASP A 43 3.81 8.75 4.84
C ASP A 43 4.59 7.64 4.15
N GLY A 44 5.57 8.03 3.35
CA GLY A 44 6.36 7.09 2.58
C GLY A 44 7.81 7.53 2.52
N GLU A 45 8.68 6.55 2.67
CA GLU A 45 10.12 6.64 2.45
C GLU A 45 10.49 5.82 1.22
N ASP A 46 11.77 5.79 0.86
CA ASP A 46 12.23 5.16 -0.38
C ASP A 46 11.97 3.64 -0.47
N ASP A 47 11.90 2.95 0.67
CA ASP A 47 11.71 1.51 0.77
C ASP A 47 10.49 1.05 1.58
N HIS A 48 9.72 1.95 2.20
CA HIS A 48 8.54 1.58 2.98
C HIS A 48 7.48 2.69 3.05
N VAL A 49 6.25 2.32 3.44
CA VAL A 49 5.13 3.24 3.65
C VAL A 49 4.45 2.97 4.99
N HIS A 50 4.08 4.05 5.67
CA HIS A 50 3.31 4.10 6.91
C HIS A 50 1.88 4.51 6.60
N LEU A 51 0.90 3.83 7.18
CA LEU A 51 -0.51 4.14 7.04
C LEU A 51 -1.17 4.18 8.42
N LEU A 52 -1.87 5.26 8.74
CA LEU A 52 -2.82 5.30 9.84
C LEU A 52 -4.22 5.12 9.28
N VAL A 53 -4.89 4.05 9.66
CA VAL A 53 -6.23 3.70 9.14
C VAL A 53 -7.23 3.64 10.27
N GLU A 54 -8.33 4.35 10.10
CA GLU A 54 -9.54 4.17 10.89
C GLU A 54 -10.42 3.10 10.22
N TYR A 55 -10.86 2.09 10.96
CA TYR A 55 -11.68 1.01 10.42
C TYR A 55 -12.77 0.57 11.42
N PRO A 56 -13.88 0.00 10.92
CA PRO A 56 -14.97 -0.48 11.76
C PRO A 56 -14.64 -1.85 12.38
N PRO A 57 -15.14 -2.16 13.59
CA PRO A 57 -14.79 -3.39 14.32
C PRO A 57 -15.23 -4.69 13.62
N LYS A 58 -16.20 -4.61 12.70
CA LYS A 58 -16.65 -5.74 11.87
C LYS A 58 -15.62 -6.16 10.80
N VAL A 59 -14.67 -5.28 10.46
CA VAL A 59 -13.65 -5.54 9.45
C VAL A 59 -12.46 -6.23 10.10
N ALA A 60 -12.17 -7.45 9.64
CA ALA A 60 -10.94 -8.13 10.00
C ALA A 60 -9.73 -7.39 9.40
N VAL A 61 -8.80 -6.96 10.25
CA VAL A 61 -7.58 -6.24 9.83
C VAL A 61 -6.75 -7.04 8.82
N SER A 62 -6.70 -8.37 8.96
CA SER A 62 -6.02 -9.25 8.01
C SER A 62 -6.58 -9.13 6.58
N ASN A 63 -7.90 -9.06 6.43
CA ASN A 63 -8.55 -8.91 5.12
C ASN A 63 -8.23 -7.55 4.50
N LEU A 64 -8.28 -6.49 5.31
CA LEU A 64 -7.91 -5.13 4.88
C LEU A 64 -6.44 -5.09 4.44
N VAL A 65 -5.51 -5.62 5.24
CA VAL A 65 -4.07 -5.68 4.92
C VAL A 65 -3.81 -6.47 3.64
N ASN A 66 -4.47 -7.62 3.46
CA ASN A 66 -4.33 -8.44 2.26
C ASN A 66 -4.79 -7.67 1.01
N SER A 67 -5.92 -6.96 1.09
CA SER A 67 -6.42 -6.13 -0.01
C SER A 67 -5.48 -4.96 -0.31
N LEU A 68 -5.06 -4.22 0.73
CA LEU A 68 -4.13 -3.09 0.60
C LEU A 68 -2.85 -3.53 -0.09
N LYS A 69 -2.18 -4.60 0.38
CA LYS A 69 -0.94 -5.10 -0.24
C LYS A 69 -1.18 -5.63 -1.66
N GLY A 70 -2.24 -6.39 -1.89
CA GLY A 70 -2.53 -7.03 -3.16
C GLY A 70 -2.85 -6.03 -4.27
N VAL A 71 -3.81 -5.12 -4.02
CA VAL A 71 -4.25 -4.12 -4.99
C VAL A 71 -3.14 -3.12 -5.27
N SER A 72 -2.47 -2.60 -4.25
CA SER A 72 -1.34 -1.65 -4.43
C SER A 72 -0.21 -2.26 -5.24
N SER A 73 0.19 -3.50 -4.96
CA SER A 73 1.22 -4.21 -5.73
C SER A 73 0.85 -4.32 -7.21
N ARG A 74 -0.40 -4.66 -7.51
CA ARG A 74 -0.88 -4.84 -8.89
C ARG A 74 -1.00 -3.51 -9.62
N MET A 75 -1.66 -2.52 -9.01
CA MET A 75 -1.92 -1.22 -9.62
C MET A 75 -0.63 -0.43 -9.82
N LEU A 76 0.24 -0.35 -8.80
CA LEU A 76 1.49 0.40 -8.92
C LEU A 76 2.39 -0.20 -10.01
N ARG A 77 2.49 -1.53 -10.13
CA ARG A 77 3.26 -2.16 -11.21
C ARG A 77 2.65 -1.96 -12.59
N LYS A 78 1.32 -1.88 -12.70
CA LYS A 78 0.63 -1.57 -13.97
C LYS A 78 0.91 -0.14 -14.42
N GLU A 79 0.94 0.79 -13.47
CA GLU A 79 1.16 2.21 -13.73
C GLU A 79 2.63 2.58 -13.89
N ARG A 80 3.54 1.79 -13.30
CA ARG A 80 4.99 2.06 -13.27
C ARG A 80 5.81 0.90 -13.84
N PRO A 81 6.09 0.90 -15.16
CA PRO A 81 6.88 -0.15 -15.82
C PRO A 81 8.29 -0.31 -15.23
N ASN A 82 8.89 0.76 -14.70
CA ASN A 82 10.18 0.71 -14.00
C ASN A 82 10.12 -0.16 -12.71
N ILE A 83 9.02 -0.08 -11.95
CA ILE A 83 8.79 -0.93 -10.78
C ILE A 83 8.46 -2.36 -11.21
N GLN A 84 7.68 -2.54 -12.28
CA GLN A 84 7.38 -3.86 -12.84
C GLN A 84 8.65 -4.63 -13.23
N LYS A 85 9.60 -3.97 -13.92
CA LYS A 85 10.89 -4.57 -14.29
C LYS A 85 11.71 -5.01 -13.07
N ARG A 86 11.68 -4.21 -11.99
CA ARG A 86 12.38 -4.54 -10.74
C ARG A 86 11.72 -5.71 -10.01
N TYR A 87 10.38 -5.82 -10.04
CA TYR A 87 9.60 -6.86 -9.36
C TYR A 87 8.94 -7.84 -10.33
N TRP A 88 9.74 -8.47 -11.20
CA TRP A 88 9.27 -9.40 -12.23
C TRP A 88 8.55 -10.65 -11.68
N ARG A 89 8.85 -11.08 -10.44
CA ARG A 89 8.12 -12.16 -9.74
C ARG A 89 6.76 -11.73 -9.16
N GLY A 90 6.36 -10.49 -9.38
CA GLY A 90 5.06 -9.95 -9.00
C GLY A 90 4.84 -9.65 -7.52
N VAL A 91 5.90 -9.71 -6.71
CA VAL A 91 5.82 -9.43 -5.27
C VAL A 91 6.50 -8.10 -4.96
N LEU A 92 5.70 -7.07 -4.68
CA LEU A 92 6.17 -5.74 -4.27
C LEU A 92 6.51 -5.67 -2.78
N TRP A 93 5.67 -6.25 -1.93
CA TRP A 93 5.75 -6.14 -0.47
C TRP A 93 6.43 -7.34 0.17
N SER A 94 7.06 -7.12 1.33
CA SER A 94 7.54 -8.20 2.18
C SER A 94 6.43 -8.85 3.00
#